data_AF-A0A7Z0SXH8-F1
#
_entry.id   AF-A0A7Z0SXH8-F1
#
_cell.length_a   1.000
_cell.length_b   1.000
_cell.length_c   1.000
_cell.angle_alpha   90.00
_cell.angle_beta   90.00
_cell.angle_gamma   90.00
#
_symmetry.space_group_name_H-M   'P 1'
#
loop_
_entity.id
_entity.type
_entity.pdbx_description
1 polymer ?
#
loop_
_entity_poly.entity_id
_entity_poly.type
_entity_poly.pdbx_seq_one_letter_code
_entity_poly.pdbx_strand_id
1 'polypeptide(L)' 'MANGDVHTFDSLECANHKLAMNCEHCQVKIVGHGIEVSGRFYCGTHCARTEEGSLAAELRGTLTAQPA' A
#
# COMPACT_ATOMS: atom_id res chain seq x y z
N MET A 1 -1.09 13.32 4.93
CA MET A 1 -1.76 14.37 4.15
C MET A 1 -1.11 14.32 2.78
N ALA A 2 -1.85 14.46 1.68
CA ALA A 2 -1.22 14.96 0.46
C ALA A 2 -1.16 16.47 0.66
N ASN A 3 -0.03 16.99 1.13
CA ASN A 3 0.11 18.41 1.50
C ASN A 3 0.05 19.34 0.27
N GLY A 4 -0.34 18.83 -0.91
CA GLY A 4 -0.08 19.47 -2.19
C GLY A 4 1.41 19.48 -2.56
N ASP A 5 2.25 18.69 -1.90
CA ASP A 5 3.68 18.67 -2.15
C ASP A 5 3.98 18.15 -3.56
N VAL A 6 4.67 18.98 -4.33
CA VAL A 6 5.19 18.63 -5.65
C VAL A 6 6.61 18.14 -5.49
N HIS A 7 6.88 16.94 -5.96
CA HIS A 7 8.21 16.35 -5.96
C HIS A 7 8.68 16.08 -7.39
N THR A 8 9.96 16.34 -7.65
CA THR A 8 10.61 15.94 -8.89
C THR A 8 11.52 14.76 -8.61
N PHE A 9 11.37 13.70 -9.41
CA PHE A 9 12.21 12.50 -9.36
C PHE A 9 12.77 12.24 -10.76
N ASP A 10 13.92 11.57 -10.81
CA ASP A 10 14.56 11.15 -12.07
C ASP A 10 13.72 10.09 -12.82
N SER A 11 13.01 9.23 -12.09
CA SER A 11 12.14 8.18 -12.64
C SER A 11 11.02 7.78 -11.67
N LEU A 12 10.00 7.07 -12.18
CA LEU A 12 8.90 6.54 -11.36
C LEU A 12 9.38 5.54 -10.30
N GLU A 13 10.43 4.78 -10.58
CA GLU A 13 11.00 3.84 -9.61
C GLU A 13 11.59 4.60 -8.40
N CYS A 14 12.32 5.70 -8.64
CA CYS A 14 12.83 6.56 -7.58
C CYS A 14 11.69 7.15 -6.74
N ALA A 15 10.60 7.59 -7.38
CA ALA A 15 9.41 8.08 -6.69
C ALA A 15 8.79 6.99 -5.81
N ASN A 16 8.63 5.78 -6.35
CA ASN A 16 8.06 4.64 -5.65
C ASN A 16 8.90 4.23 -4.43
N HIS A 17 10.23 4.19 -4.57
CA HIS A 17 11.12 3.90 -3.45
C HIS A 17 10.97 4.89 -2.30
N LYS A 18 10.75 6.17 -2.60
CA LYS A 18 10.65 7.24 -1.60
C LYS A 18 9.25 7.39 -1.01
N LEU A 19 8.22 7.26 -1.82
CA LEU A 19 6.84 7.63 -1.48
C LEU A 19 5.95 6.43 -1.14
N ALA A 20 6.21 5.26 -1.71
CA ALA A 20 5.35 4.12 -1.47
C ALA A 20 5.64 3.46 -0.13
N MET A 21 4.56 3.02 0.48
CA MET A 21 4.54 2.16 1.65
C MET A 21 5.01 0.74 1.32
N ASN A 22 5.48 0.05 2.34
CA ASN A 22 5.88 -1.34 2.24
C ASN A 22 4.70 -2.25 2.58
N CYS A 23 4.60 -3.38 1.89
CA CYS A 23 3.69 -4.46 2.27
C CYS A 23 4.14 -5.08 3.59
N GLU A 24 3.26 -5.17 4.58
CA GLU A 24 3.58 -5.73 5.90
C GLU A 24 4.05 -7.19 5.82
N HIS A 25 3.58 -7.95 4.81
CA HIS A 25 3.96 -9.35 4.60
C HIS A 25 5.29 -9.51 3.83
N CYS A 26 5.33 -9.07 2.57
CA CYS A 26 6.45 -9.35 1.66
C CYS A 26 7.43 -8.18 1.47
N GLN A 27 7.20 -7.05 2.14
CA GLN A 27 8.06 -5.87 2.16
C GLN A 27 8.30 -5.17 0.81
N VAL A 28 7.65 -5.62 -0.27
CA VAL A 28 7.66 -4.93 -1.55
C VAL A 28 6.95 -3.57 -1.43
N LYS A 29 7.33 -2.63 -2.30
CA LYS A 29 6.67 -1.33 -2.40
C LYS A 29 5.28 -1.50 -3.03
N ILE A 30 4.26 -0.96 -2.37
CA ILE A 30 2.87 -1.02 -2.83
C ILE A 30 2.67 0.04 -3.92
N VAL A 31 2.44 -0.42 -5.16
CA VAL A 31 2.20 0.43 -6.33
C VAL A 31 0.74 0.28 -6.76
N GLY A 32 0.04 1.41 -6.94
CA GLY A 32 -1.35 1.40 -7.40
C GLY A 32 -2.33 1.01 -6.29
N HIS A 33 -3.09 -0.08 -6.47
CA HIS A 33 -4.13 -0.49 -5.53
C HIS A 33 -3.57 -1.43 -4.46
N GLY A 34 -3.48 -0.95 -3.23
CA GLY A 34 -3.21 -1.78 -2.05
C GLY A 34 -4.48 -2.28 -1.36
N ILE A 35 -4.28 -3.02 -0.27
CA ILE A 35 -5.32 -3.45 0.65
C ILE A 35 -4.95 -2.99 2.06
N GLU A 36 -5.90 -2.38 2.77
CA GLU A 36 -5.74 -1.99 4.17
C GLU A 36 -6.67 -2.86 5.01
N VAL A 37 -6.13 -3.35 6.12
CA VAL A 37 -6.87 -4.10 7.13
C VAL A 37 -6.41 -3.60 8.48
N SER A 38 -7.31 -2.99 9.25
CA SER A 38 -7.02 -2.54 10.62
C SER A 38 -5.76 -1.67 10.75
N GLY A 39 -5.49 -0.80 9.78
CA GLY A 39 -4.32 0.08 9.71
C GLY A 39 -3.04 -0.55 9.15
N ARG A 40 -3.09 -1.82 8.73
CA ARG A 40 -1.98 -2.54 8.08
C ARG A 40 -2.16 -2.58 6.57
N PHE A 41 -1.06 -2.50 5.83
CA PHE A 41 -1.10 -2.32 4.38
C PHE A 41 -0.42 -3.46 3.63
N TYR A 42 -1.06 -3.92 2.55
CA TYR A 42 -0.63 -5.07 1.78
C TYR A 42 -0.67 -4.79 0.27
N CYS A 43 0.24 -5.41 -0.48
CA CYS A 43 0.30 -5.27 -1.93
C CYS A 43 -0.85 -5.99 -2.67
N GLY A 44 -1.66 -6.80 -1.97
CA GLY A 44 -2.81 -7.48 -2.56
C GLY A 44 -3.47 -8.49 -1.63
N THR A 45 -4.55 -9.13 -2.11
CA THR A 45 -5.42 -10.00 -1.31
C THR A 45 -4.69 -11.21 -0.74
N HIS A 46 -3.72 -11.74 -1.48
CA HIS A 46 -2.92 -12.87 -1.00
C HIS A 46 -2.20 -12.51 0.29
N CYS A 47 -1.38 -11.46 0.27
CA CYS A 47 -0.61 -11.02 1.44
C CYS A 47 -1.51 -10.64 2.63
N ALA A 48 -2.60 -9.93 2.36
CA ALA A 48 -3.57 -9.57 3.41
C ALA A 48 -4.22 -10.81 4.05
N ARG A 49 -4.59 -11.82 3.25
CA ARG A 49 -5.16 -13.08 3.76
C ARG A 49 -4.16 -13.93 4.51
N THR A 50 -2.89 -13.92 4.10
CA THR A 50 -1.83 -14.64 4.79
C THR A 50 -1.62 -14.12 6.20
N GLU A 51 -1.66 -12.80 6.40
CA GLU A 51 -1.43 -12.19 7.73
C GLU A 51 -2.71 -12.03 8.56
N GLU A 52 -3.82 -11.63 7.95
CA GLU A 52 -5.03 -11.20 8.67
C GLU A 52 -6.17 -12.25 8.65
N GLY A 53 -5.99 -13.35 7.91
CA GLY A 53 -6.90 -14.50 7.93
C GLY A 53 -8.36 -14.16 7.62
N SER A 54 -9.25 -14.41 8.58
CA SER A 54 -10.70 -14.18 8.44
C SER A 54 -11.07 -12.71 8.27
N LEU A 55 -10.27 -11.78 8.81
CA LEU A 55 -10.45 -10.34 8.60
C LEU A 55 -10.29 -9.96 7.12
N ALA A 56 -9.57 -10.80 6.36
CA ALA A 56 -9.30 -10.60 4.95
C ALA A 56 -10.18 -11.42 3.98
N ALA A 57 -11.18 -12.14 4.50
CA ALA A 57 -12.02 -13.04 3.71
C ALA A 57 -12.83 -12.29 2.63
N GLU A 58 -13.35 -11.09 2.96
CA GLU A 58 -14.28 -10.32 2.12
C GLU A 58 -13.64 -9.11 1.40
N LEU A 59 -12.30 -8.97 1.45
CA LEU A 59 -11.61 -7.81 0.91
C LEU A 59 -11.74 -7.74 -0.62
N ARG A 60 -12.41 -6.68 -1.11
CA ARG A 60 -12.33 -6.21 -2.50
C ARG A 60 -11.42 -5.00 -2.51
N GLY A 61 -10.25 -5.12 -3.16
CA GLY A 61 -9.19 -4.12 -3.10
C GLY A 61 -9.66 -2.76 -3.59
N THR A 62 -9.53 -1.74 -2.75
CA THR A 62 -9.63 -0.33 -3.14
C THR A 62 -9.00 0.52 -2.06
N LEU A 63 -7.67 0.51 -1.97
CA LEU A 63 -7.00 1.64 -1.35
C LEU A 63 -6.72 2.71 -2.37
N THR A 64 -7.37 3.85 -2.13
CA THR A 64 -6.82 5.17 -2.43
C THR A 64 -6.42 5.82 -1.10
N ALA A 65 -5.60 5.14 -0.30
CA ALA A 65 -5.21 5.66 1.01
C ALA A 65 -3.82 6.30 0.96
N GLN A 66 -3.81 7.64 1.03
CA GLN A 66 -2.72 8.36 1.67
C GLN A 66 -3.13 8.64 3.13
N PRO A 67 -2.43 8.10 4.14
CA PRO A 67 -2.66 8.50 5.52
C PRO A 67 -2.17 9.95 5.80
N ALA A 68 -2.65 10.51 6.91
CA ALA A 68 -2.39 11.86 7.42
C ALA A 68 -0.90 12.14 7.70
#